data_AF-A0A965GG71-F1
#
_entry.id   AF-A0A965GG71-F1
#
_cell.length_a   1.000
_cell.length_b   1.000
_cell.length_c   1.000
_cell.angle_alpha   90.00
_cell.angle_beta   90.00
_cell.angle_gamma   90.00
#
_symmetry.space_group_name_H-M   'P 1'
#
loop_
_entity.id
_entity.type
_entity.pdbx_description
1 polymer ?
#
loop_
_entity_poly.entity_id
_entity_poly.type
_entity_poly.pdbx_seq_one_letter_code
_entity_poly.pdbx_strand_id
1 'polypeptide(L)'
;MARSAHASQNRSSGELYINHPIAVARIVADIGLDETSIVAALLHDAVEDTEITLADVETNFGVEVATIVDGVTKLERLHFDSKEAQQAATMR
;
A
#
# COMPACT_ATOMS: atom_id res chain seq x y z
N MET A 1 2.54 12.40 -4.54
CA MET A 1 3.07 11.14 -5.08
C MET A 1 1.95 10.12 -5.33
N ALA A 2 1.26 9.62 -4.29
CA ALA A 2 0.20 8.60 -4.41
C ALA A 2 -0.85 8.86 -5.51
N ARG A 3 -1.45 10.07 -5.55
CA ARG A 3 -2.44 10.43 -6.57
C ARG A 3 -1.91 10.30 -8.00
N SER A 4 -0.65 10.68 -8.22
CA SER A 4 -0.02 10.58 -9.54
C SER A 4 0.30 9.13 -9.89
N ALA A 5 0.76 8.34 -8.91
CA ALA A 5 1.08 6.94 -9.07
C ALA A 5 -0.16 6.13 -9.51
N HIS A 6 -1.31 6.38 -8.87
CA HIS A 6 -2.58 5.69 -9.16
C HIS A 6 -3.47 6.42 -10.17
N ALA A 7 -2.93 7.36 -10.96
CA ALA A 7 -3.74 8.23 -11.84
C ALA A 7 -4.50 7.47 -12.94
N SER A 8 -3.97 6.34 -13.39
CA SER A 8 -4.58 5.47 -14.42
C SER A 8 -5.35 4.29 -13.83
N GLN A 9 -5.43 4.18 -12.51
CA GLN A 9 -6.02 3.03 -11.83
C GLN A 9 -7.43 3.35 -11.31
N ASN A 10 -8.35 2.43 -11.60
CA ASN A 10 -9.70 2.45 -11.08
C ASN A 10 -9.94 1.18 -10.27
N ARG A 11 -10.78 1.29 -9.23
CA ARG A 11 -11.30 0.12 -8.51
C ARG A 11 -12.31 -0.61 -9.38
N SER A 12 -12.62 -1.86 -9.00
CA SER A 12 -13.68 -2.65 -9.64
C SER A 12 -15.07 -1.98 -9.58
N SER A 13 -15.28 -1.05 -8.64
CA SER A 13 -16.48 -0.21 -8.53
C SER A 13 -16.54 0.93 -9.57
N GLY A 14 -15.45 1.22 -10.28
CA GLY A 14 -15.32 2.35 -11.21
C GLY A 14 -14.81 3.66 -10.59
N GLU A 15 -14.58 3.69 -9.28
CA GLU A 15 -13.99 4.85 -8.60
C GLU A 15 -12.47 4.92 -8.79
N LEU A 16 -11.90 6.12 -8.67
CA LEU A 16 -10.44 6.31 -8.70
C LEU A 16 -9.76 5.56 -7.55
N TYR A 17 -8.69 4.82 -7.85
CA TYR A 17 -7.99 4.01 -6.85
C TYR A 17 -7.45 4.84 -5.68
N ILE A 18 -7.06 6.09 -5.92
CA ILE A 18 -6.54 7.02 -4.88
C ILE A 18 -7.46 7.17 -3.66
N ASN A 19 -8.77 6.92 -3.80
CA ASN A 19 -9.69 6.96 -2.67
C ASN A 19 -9.37 5.91 -1.60
N HIS A 20 -8.80 4.76 -1.99
CA HIS A 20 -8.39 3.70 -1.06
C HIS A 20 -7.24 4.15 -0.15
N PRO A 21 -6.07 4.58 -0.67
CA PRO A 21 -4.99 5.07 0.21
C PRO A 21 -5.42 6.25 1.09
N ILE A 22 -6.29 7.14 0.59
CA ILE A 22 -6.86 8.24 1.40
C ILE A 22 -7.71 7.72 2.56
N ALA A 23 -8.55 6.71 2.31
CA ALA A 23 -9.39 6.12 3.36
C ALA A 23 -8.54 5.44 4.44
N VAL A 24 -7.50 4.69 4.05
CA VAL A 24 -6.56 4.06 4.99
C VAL A 24 -5.81 5.12 5.81
N ALA A 25 -5.28 6.15 5.17
CA ALA A 25 -4.58 7.25 5.85
C ALA A 25 -5.48 7.99 6.84
N ARG A 26 -6.78 8.15 6.53
CA ARG A 26 -7.74 8.73 7.47
C ARG A 26 -7.92 7.85 8.70
N ILE A 27 -8.05 6.53 8.53
CA ILE A 27 -8.13 5.59 9.66
C ILE A 27 -6.88 5.71 10.54
N VAL A 28 -5.69 5.75 9.92
CA VAL A 28 -4.40 5.90 10.63
C VAL A 28 -4.35 7.22 11.41
N ALA A 29 -4.84 8.31 10.83
CA ALA A 29 -4.95 9.58 11.53
C ALA A 29 -5.97 9.53 12.69
N ASP A 30 -7.13 8.90 12.49
CA ASP A 30 -8.20 8.80 13.48
C ASP A 30 -7.78 7.99 14.73
N ILE A 31 -6.88 7.01 14.58
CA ILE A 31 -6.29 6.26 15.70
C ILE A 31 -5.11 7.00 16.37
N GLY A 32 -4.72 8.17 15.87
CA GLY A 32 -3.71 9.03 16.47
C GLY A 32 -2.26 8.62 16.21
N LEU A 33 -1.99 7.95 15.09
CA LEU A 33 -0.62 7.63 14.67
C LEU A 33 0.09 8.86 14.09
N ASP A 34 1.41 8.77 14.00
CA ASP A 34 2.27 9.88 13.59
C ASP A 34 2.26 10.15 12.08
N GLU A 35 2.88 11.26 11.69
CA GLU A 35 2.97 11.69 10.29
C GLU A 35 3.61 10.61 9.40
N THR A 36 4.68 9.97 9.88
CA THR A 36 5.38 8.87 9.18
C THR A 36 4.41 7.75 8.82
N SER A 37 3.58 7.33 9.79
CA SER A 37 2.57 6.29 9.56
C SER A 37 1.49 6.72 8.56
N ILE A 38 1.06 7.99 8.62
CA ILE A 38 0.07 8.53 7.67
C ILE A 38 0.63 8.57 6.25
N VAL A 39 1.89 9.00 6.08
CA VAL A 39 2.56 9.01 4.78
C VAL A 39 2.73 7.59 4.25
N ALA A 40 3.16 6.64 5.09
CA ALA A 40 3.28 5.24 4.69
C ALA A 40 1.91 4.66 4.27
N ALA A 41 0.83 4.98 4.97
CA ALA A 41 -0.52 4.57 4.60
C ALA A 41 -0.98 5.14 3.24
N LEU A 42 -0.58 6.35 2.88
CA LEU A 42 -0.87 6.92 1.56
C LEU A 42 -0.08 6.23 0.43
N LEU A 43 1.04 5.58 0.74
CA LEU A 43 1.99 5.02 -0.23
C LEU A 43 2.07 3.49 -0.24
N HIS A 44 1.37 2.81 0.67
CA HIS A 44 1.54 1.36 0.91
C HIS A 44 1.40 0.51 -0.36
N ASP A 45 0.41 0.83 -1.20
CA ASP A 45 0.16 0.13 -2.47
C ASP A 45 0.98 0.69 -3.65
N ALA A 46 1.57 1.88 -3.51
CA ALA A 46 2.20 2.55 -4.65
C ALA A 46 3.42 1.78 -5.16
N VAL A 47 4.19 1.16 -4.26
CA VAL A 47 5.38 0.36 -4.61
C VAL A 47 5.01 -0.99 -5.22
N GLU A 48 3.83 -1.53 -4.89
CA GLU A 48 3.36 -2.80 -5.41
C GLU A 48 2.62 -2.67 -6.74
N ASP A 49 1.77 -1.65 -6.85
CA ASP A 49 0.82 -1.52 -7.97
C ASP A 49 1.28 -0.58 -9.08
N THR A 50 2.38 0.16 -8.88
CA THR A 50 2.81 1.22 -9.80
C THR A 50 4.32 1.18 -10.07
N GLU A 51 4.80 2.08 -10.92
CA GLU A 51 6.24 2.24 -11.24
C GLU A 51 7.05 2.92 -10.12
N ILE A 52 6.41 3.34 -9.02
CA ILE A 52 7.10 3.94 -7.87
C ILE A 52 7.98 2.89 -7.19
N THR A 53 9.24 3.24 -6.92
CA THR A 53 10.17 2.35 -6.23
C THR A 53 10.37 2.75 -4.78
N LEU A 54 10.88 1.83 -3.95
CA LEU A 54 11.28 2.15 -2.57
C LEU A 54 12.34 3.27 -2.52
N ALA A 55 13.23 3.34 -3.51
CA ALA A 55 14.23 4.41 -3.61
C ALA A 55 13.56 5.77 -3.85
N ASP A 56 12.48 5.83 -4.63
CA ASP A 56 11.70 7.05 -4.81
C ASP A 56 11.03 7.46 -3.49
N VAL A 57 10.46 6.51 -2.75
CA VAL A 57 9.85 6.78 -1.44
C VAL A 57 10.89 7.30 -0.46
N GLU A 58 12.05 6.65 -0.35
CA GLU A 58 13.15 7.06 0.53
C GLU A 58 13.67 8.46 0.17
N THR A 59 13.84 8.75 -1.12
CA THR A 59 14.32 10.05 -1.60
C THR A 59 13.35 11.18 -1.25
N ASN A 60 12.03 10.93 -1.30
CA ASN A 60 11.01 11.95 -1.10
C ASN A 60 10.55 12.09 0.36
N PHE A 61 10.59 11.02 1.15
CA PHE A 61 9.97 10.95 2.49
C PHE A 61 10.89 10.36 3.57
N GLY A 62 12.09 9.91 3.21
CA GLY A 62 13.08 9.37 4.14
C GLY A 62 12.99 7.86 4.35
N VAL A 63 14.05 7.33 4.96
CA VAL A 63 14.27 5.89 5.16
C VAL A 63 13.19 5.23 6.02
N GLU A 64 12.63 5.95 6.99
CA GLU A 64 11.63 5.41 7.91
C GLU A 64 10.32 5.07 7.20
N VAL A 65 9.83 6.00 6.37
CA VAL A 65 8.64 5.77 5.53
C VAL A 65 8.89 4.62 4.55
N ALA A 66 10.04 4.60 3.87
CA ALA A 66 10.39 3.53 2.95
C ALA A 66 10.43 2.16 3.63
N THR A 67 10.96 2.10 4.86
CA THR A 67 11.02 0.86 5.67
C THR A 67 9.63 0.35 6.01
N ILE A 68 8.70 1.23 6.40
CA ILE A 68 7.33 0.84 6.72
C ILE A 68 6.62 0.33 5.46
N VAL A 69 6.72 1.06 4.34
CA VAL A 69 6.12 0.67 3.06
C VAL A 69 6.62 -0.71 2.61
N ASP A 70 7.93 -0.94 2.62
CA ASP A 70 8.52 -2.24 2.29
C ASP A 70 8.00 -3.37 3.20
N GLY A 71 7.90 -3.08 4.51
CA GLY A 71 7.37 -4.02 5.49
C GLY A 71 5.93 -4.44 5.20
N VAL A 72 5.03 -3.49 4.96
CA VAL A 72 3.61 -3.78 4.73
C VAL A 72 3.35 -4.47 3.39
N THR A 73 4.06 -4.08 2.32
CA THR A 73 4.01 -4.77 1.02
C THR A 73 4.42 -6.25 1.14
N LYS A 74 5.48 -6.54 1.90
CA LYS A 74 5.93 -7.93 2.13
C LYS A 74 4.91 -8.75 2.91
N LEU A 75 4.28 -8.16 3.93
CA LEU A 75 3.25 -8.83 4.73
C LEU A 75 2.02 -9.18 3.89
N GLU A 76 1.63 -8.30 2.97
CA GLU A 76 0.50 -8.53 2.07
C GLU A 76 0.75 -9.72 1.13
N ARG A 77 1.94 -9.78 0.51
CA ARG A 77 2.36 -10.91 -0.34
C ARG A 77 2.33 -12.24 0.40
N LEU A 78 2.87 -12.29 1.62
CA LEU A 78 2.85 -13.51 2.44
C LEU A 78 1.42 -14.00 2.75
N HIS A 79 0.49 -13.08 3.02
CA HIS A 79 -0.92 -13.44 3.21
C HIS A 79 -1.57 -13.97 1.93
N PHE A 80 -1.21 -13.42 0.77
CA PHE A 80 -1.73 -13.86 -0.52
C PHE A 80 -1.27 -15.28 -0.84
N ASP A 81 0.03 -15.54 -0.77
CA ASP A 81 0.64 -16.86 -0.98
C ASP A 81 0.02 -17.92 -0.05
N SER A 82 -0.20 -17.57 1.21
CA SER A 82 -0.83 -18.46 2.18
C SER A 82 -2.28 -18.80 1.81
N LYS A 83 -3.05 -17.85 1.27
CA LYS A 83 -4.45 -18.09 0.84
C LYS A 83 -4.51 -18.97 -0.40
N GLU A 84 -3.59 -18.79 -1.35
CA GLU A 84 -3.51 -19.64 -2.54
C GLU A 84 -3.15 -21.08 -2.18
N ALA A 85 -2.17 -21.27 -1.29
CA ALA A 85 -1.78 -22.59 -0.81
C ALA A 85 -2.95 -23.33 -0.12
N GLN A 86 -3.74 -22.62 0.69
CA GLN A 86 -4.91 -23.20 1.37
C GLN A 86 -6.02 -23.57 0.38
N GLN A 87 -6.26 -22.75 -0.65
CA GLN A 87 -7.22 -23.06 -1.71
C GLN A 87 -6.80 -24.29 -2.53
N ALA A 88 -5.52 -24.37 -2.94
CA ALA A 88 -4.97 -25.50 -3.66
C ALA A 88 -5.05 -26.82 -2.86
N ALA A 89 -4.89 -26.75 -1.54
CA ALA A 89 -5.04 -27.91 -0.65
C ALA A 89 -6.48 -28.40 -0.52
N THR A 90 -7.48 -27.52 -0.65
CA THR A 90 -8.91 -27.85 -0.48
C THR A 90 -9.54 -28.39 -1.78
N MET A 91 -8.90 -28.18 -2.93
CA MET A 91 -9.34 -28.67 -4.24
C MET A 91 -8.83 -30.09 -4.58
N ARG A 92 -8.25 -30.81 -3.60
CA ARG A 92 -7.87 -32.23 -3.69
C ARG A 92 -8.85 -33.11 -2.93
#